data_AF-A0AA37BC01-F1
#
_entry.id   AF-A0AA37BC01-F1
#
_cell.length_a   1.000
_cell.length_b   1.000
_cell.length_c   1.000
_cell.angle_alpha   90.00
_cell.angle_beta   90.00
_cell.angle_gamma   90.00
#
_symmetry.space_group_name_H-M   'P 1'
#
loop_
_entity.id
_entity.type
_entity.pdbx_description
1 polymer ?
#
loop_
_entity_poly.entity_id
_entity_poly.type
_entity_poly.pdbx_seq_one_letter_code
_entity_poly.pdbx_strand_id
1 'polypeptide(L)'
;MDDPRAGHPSDRREEARLEFREAGRELRWAMGRYGDARQAIDSGGVSIGELFRARQAWAWALMEWVRTLTSREEVLDGVRSGPGDGSERPDAGAGRFPPPATLEAARRQVEVLSGQYERVRHRASPDEVALARSLWARALASWARMLIAAEEAADGVRLDRLEAGDQVGAALSGEDPPGRTERSARQREVVTASRERARAANLAARGYLPGEDIPPAAGGAGGRGSPATEAPARRIAAGPSRRAG
;
A
#
# COMPACT_ATOMS: atom_id res chain seq x y z
N MET A 1 -1.76 14.34 48.62
CA MET A 1 -1.59 15.31 47.52
C MET A 1 -1.99 14.59 46.26
N ASP A 2 -3.25 14.74 45.86
CA ASP A 2 -3.76 14.20 44.61
C ASP A 2 -3.35 15.13 43.46
N ASP A 3 -2.70 14.58 42.44
CA ASP A 3 -2.26 15.31 41.26
C ASP A 3 -3.49 15.68 40.40
N PRO A 4 -3.81 16.98 40.21
CA PRO A 4 -4.99 17.41 39.47
C PRO A 4 -4.90 17.16 37.95
N ARG A 5 -3.80 16.56 37.46
CA ARG A 5 -3.61 16.21 36.04
C ARG A 5 -3.99 14.77 35.70
N ALA A 6 -4.32 13.94 36.67
CA ALA A 6 -4.79 12.57 36.41
C ALA A 6 -6.29 12.58 36.08
N GLY A 7 -6.64 12.93 34.83
CA GLY A 7 -8.01 12.80 34.33
C GLY A 7 -8.59 11.42 34.64
N HIS A 8 -9.86 11.38 35.06
CA HIS A 8 -10.52 10.16 35.52
C HIS A 8 -10.45 9.11 34.41
N PRO A 9 -10.24 7.81 34.71
CA PRO A 9 -10.12 6.77 33.68
C PRO A 9 -11.37 6.66 32.78
N SER A 10 -12.53 7.15 33.24
CA SER A 10 -13.72 7.32 32.42
C SER A 10 -13.54 8.39 31.33
N ASP A 11 -12.95 9.53 31.67
CA ASP A 11 -12.78 10.68 30.77
C ASP A 11 -11.82 10.32 29.63
N ARG A 12 -10.71 9.64 29.95
CA ARG A 12 -9.75 9.16 28.93
C ARG A 12 -10.37 8.16 27.96
N ARG A 13 -11.24 7.27 28.45
CA ARG A 13 -11.96 6.31 27.58
C ARG A 13 -12.97 7.00 26.68
N GLU A 14 -13.62 8.05 27.17
CA GLU A 14 -14.55 8.84 26.38
C GLU A 14 -13.85 9.69 25.32
N GLU A 15 -12.75 10.34 25.68
CA GLU A 15 -11.87 11.08 24.78
C GLU A 15 -11.38 10.19 23.63
N ALA A 16 -10.82 9.02 23.94
CA ALA A 16 -10.36 8.07 22.91
C ALA A 16 -11.49 7.58 21.99
N ARG A 17 -12.73 7.47 22.51
CA ARG A 17 -13.91 7.14 21.69
C ARG A 17 -14.36 8.32 20.82
N LEU A 18 -14.16 9.56 21.26
CA LEU A 18 -14.46 10.76 20.48
C LEU A 18 -13.45 10.92 19.33
N GLU A 19 -12.16 10.83 19.62
CA GLU A 19 -11.08 10.88 18.62
C GLU A 19 -11.28 9.82 17.53
N PHE A 20 -11.56 8.58 17.91
CA PHE A 20 -11.83 7.51 16.94
C PHE A 20 -13.06 7.79 16.07
N ARG A 21 -14.13 8.36 16.67
CA ARG A 21 -15.34 8.74 15.92
C ARG A 21 -15.04 9.86 14.92
N GLU A 22 -14.19 10.81 15.30
CA GLU A 22 -13.75 11.91 14.44
C GLU A 22 -12.91 11.42 13.28
N ALA A 23 -11.85 10.66 13.53
CA ALA A 23 -11.04 10.03 12.48
C ALA A 23 -11.90 9.17 11.53
N GLY A 24 -12.92 8.48 12.06
CA GLY A 24 -13.88 7.75 11.25
C GLY A 24 -14.75 8.64 10.35
N ARG A 25 -15.14 9.85 10.80
CA ARG A 25 -15.86 10.82 9.96
C ARG A 25 -14.95 11.37 8.87
N GLU A 26 -13.73 11.74 9.20
CA GLU A 26 -12.73 12.25 8.25
C GLU A 26 -12.41 11.22 7.16
N LEU A 27 -12.21 9.95 7.54
CA LEU A 27 -12.00 8.87 6.58
C LEU A 27 -13.16 8.74 5.59
N ARG A 28 -14.41 8.76 6.07
CA ARG A 28 -15.59 8.67 5.19
C ARG A 28 -15.70 9.88 4.26
N TRP A 29 -15.46 11.08 4.77
CA TRP A 29 -15.45 12.29 3.95
C TRP A 29 -14.37 12.24 2.87
N ALA A 30 -13.15 11.86 3.23
CA ALA A 30 -12.03 11.76 2.30
C ALA A 30 -12.26 10.67 1.24
N MET A 31 -12.86 9.54 1.64
CA MET A 31 -13.27 8.47 0.73
C MET A 31 -14.33 8.95 -0.27
N GLY A 32 -15.31 9.75 0.17
CA GLY A 32 -16.30 10.37 -0.70
C GLY A 32 -15.64 11.25 -1.77
N ARG A 33 -14.79 12.19 -1.35
CA ARG A 33 -14.08 13.08 -2.29
C ARG A 33 -13.17 12.33 -3.27
N TYR A 34 -12.54 11.25 -2.82
CA TYR A 34 -11.74 10.39 -3.69
C TYR A 34 -12.62 9.61 -4.68
N GLY A 35 -13.82 9.19 -4.28
CA GLY A 35 -14.83 8.63 -5.18
C GLY A 35 -15.27 9.64 -6.24
N ASP A 36 -15.63 10.86 -5.83
CA ASP A 36 -16.06 11.94 -6.74
C ASP A 36 -14.97 12.27 -7.76
N ALA A 37 -13.71 12.40 -7.31
CA ALA A 37 -12.58 12.66 -8.20
C ALA A 37 -12.34 11.53 -9.20
N ARG A 38 -12.50 10.26 -8.79
CA ARG A 38 -12.43 9.11 -9.71
C ARG A 38 -13.56 9.14 -10.74
N GLN A 39 -14.79 9.42 -10.30
CA GLN A 39 -15.94 9.51 -11.19
C GLN A 39 -15.81 10.65 -12.20
N ALA A 40 -15.28 11.81 -11.77
CA ALA A 40 -15.01 12.93 -12.67
C ALA A 40 -14.06 12.52 -13.78
N ILE A 41 -12.95 11.85 -13.43
CA ILE A 41 -11.97 11.32 -14.38
C ILE A 41 -12.62 10.31 -15.35
N ASP A 42 -13.39 9.36 -14.83
CA ASP A 42 -14.07 8.33 -15.64
C ASP A 42 -15.16 8.94 -16.57
N SER A 43 -15.70 10.11 -16.21
CA SER A 43 -16.72 10.83 -17.00
C SER A 43 -16.14 11.87 -17.97
N GLY A 44 -14.80 11.93 -18.12
CA GLY A 44 -14.12 12.90 -18.99
C GLY A 44 -13.89 14.30 -18.38
N GLY A 45 -14.23 14.49 -17.10
CA GLY A 45 -13.86 15.67 -16.32
C GLY A 45 -12.37 15.61 -15.93
N VAL A 46 -11.55 16.50 -16.50
CA VAL A 46 -10.09 16.42 -16.32
C VAL A 46 -9.62 17.27 -15.14
N SER A 47 -9.31 16.61 -14.02
CA SER A 47 -8.52 17.20 -12.93
C SER A 47 -7.64 16.16 -12.25
N ILE A 48 -6.59 15.72 -12.94
CA ILE A 48 -5.62 14.71 -12.43
C ILE A 48 -4.99 15.15 -11.09
N GLY A 49 -4.73 16.45 -10.94
CA GLY A 49 -4.23 17.02 -9.69
C GLY A 49 -5.23 16.90 -8.54
N GLU A 50 -6.54 16.93 -8.81
CA GLU A 50 -7.58 16.73 -7.81
C GLU A 50 -7.70 15.26 -7.42
N LEU A 51 -7.63 14.32 -8.38
CA LEU A 51 -7.54 12.89 -8.09
C LEU A 51 -6.37 12.60 -7.13
N PHE A 52 -5.19 13.13 -7.44
CA PHE A 52 -3.99 12.95 -6.62
C PHE A 52 -4.14 13.54 -5.21
N ARG A 53 -4.71 14.75 -5.07
CA ARG A 53 -4.97 15.38 -3.77
C ARG A 53 -6.02 14.62 -2.96
N ALA A 54 -7.10 14.18 -3.60
CA ALA A 54 -8.17 13.44 -2.95
C ALA A 54 -7.67 12.07 -2.47
N ARG A 55 -6.87 11.36 -3.28
CA ARG A 55 -6.23 10.11 -2.87
C ARG A 55 -5.27 10.29 -1.70
N GLN A 56 -4.44 11.34 -1.71
CA GLN A 56 -3.56 11.64 -0.56
C GLN A 56 -4.35 11.92 0.71
N ALA A 57 -5.44 12.70 0.63
CA ALA A 57 -6.30 12.98 1.77
C ALA A 57 -6.93 11.70 2.32
N TRP A 58 -7.41 10.81 1.44
CA TRP A 58 -7.93 9.50 1.83
C TRP A 58 -6.86 8.60 2.46
N ALA A 59 -5.67 8.53 1.87
CA ALA A 59 -4.56 7.72 2.39
C ALA A 59 -4.13 8.20 3.79
N TRP A 60 -4.03 9.52 3.98
CA TRP A 60 -3.75 10.11 5.28
C TRP A 60 -4.85 9.77 6.30
N ALA A 61 -6.11 10.00 5.94
CA ALA A 61 -7.24 9.73 6.84
C ALA A 61 -7.37 8.24 7.20
N LEU A 62 -7.01 7.33 6.28
CA LEU A 62 -6.98 5.89 6.55
C LEU A 62 -5.91 5.55 7.58
N MET A 63 -4.70 6.08 7.42
CA MET A 63 -3.61 5.83 8.37
C MET A 63 -3.92 6.44 9.74
N GLU A 64 -4.56 7.60 9.77
CA GLU A 64 -4.99 8.26 11.00
C GLU A 64 -6.11 7.49 11.71
N TRP A 65 -7.06 6.94 10.95
CA TRP A 65 -8.07 6.03 11.48
C TRP A 65 -7.46 4.77 12.07
N VAL A 66 -6.45 4.17 11.42
CA VAL A 66 -5.72 3.01 11.96
C VAL A 66 -5.02 3.38 13.26
N ARG A 67 -4.32 4.52 13.31
CA ARG A 67 -3.62 5.01 14.50
C ARG A 67 -4.59 5.21 15.67
N THR A 68 -5.66 5.98 15.46
CA THR A 68 -6.67 6.29 16.48
C THR A 68 -7.42 5.05 16.95
N LEU A 69 -7.69 4.07 16.07
CA LEU A 69 -8.25 2.78 16.47
C LEU A 69 -7.31 2.05 17.44
N THR A 70 -6.01 1.98 17.11
CA THR A 70 -5.04 1.27 17.96
C THR A 70 -4.86 1.94 19.33
N SER A 71 -4.83 3.28 19.37
CA SER A 71 -4.76 4.04 20.63
C SER A 71 -6.07 3.94 21.44
N ARG A 72 -7.22 3.89 20.78
CA ARG A 72 -8.50 3.63 21.46
C ARG A 72 -8.48 2.28 22.16
N GLU A 73 -8.05 1.23 21.47
CA GLU A 73 -8.00 -0.11 22.05
C GLU A 73 -7.02 -0.18 23.24
N GLU A 74 -5.88 0.53 23.17
CA GLU A 74 -4.95 0.68 24.31
C GLU A 74 -5.63 1.22 25.56
N VAL A 75 -6.39 2.31 25.42
CA VAL A 75 -7.08 2.96 26.53
C VAL A 75 -8.22 2.09 27.07
N LEU A 76 -8.92 1.37 26.19
CA LEU A 76 -10.01 0.49 26.59
C LEU A 76 -9.52 -0.74 27.35
N ASP A 77 -8.38 -1.31 26.94
CA ASP A 77 -7.76 -2.46 27.61
C ASP A 77 -7.26 -2.12 29.02
N GLY A 78 -7.16 -0.84 29.38
CA GLY A 78 -6.86 -0.39 30.74
C GLY A 78 -5.41 -0.65 31.16
N VAL A 79 -4.53 -0.99 30.22
CA VAL A 79 -3.11 -1.14 30.47
C VAL A 79 -2.54 0.25 30.81
N ARG A 80 -2.15 0.45 32.07
CA ARG A 80 -1.34 1.61 32.44
C ARG A 80 -0.01 1.46 31.72
N SER A 81 0.32 2.40 30.84
CA SER A 81 1.71 2.72 30.56
C SER A 81 2.32 3.24 31.86
N GLY A 82 2.72 2.34 32.76
CA GLY A 82 3.58 2.69 33.87
C GLY A 82 4.94 3.14 33.32
N PRO A 83 5.73 3.92 34.07
CA PRO A 83 7.14 4.07 33.76
C PRO A 83 7.76 2.69 33.94
N GLY A 84 7.80 1.92 32.85
CA GLY A 84 8.37 0.59 32.83
C GLY A 84 9.85 0.72 33.12
N ASP A 85 10.24 0.24 34.29
CA ASP A 85 11.61 -0.17 34.57
C ASP A 85 12.07 -1.03 33.38
N GLY A 86 13.29 -0.82 32.89
CA GLY A 86 13.80 -1.33 31.61
C GLY A 86 13.99 -2.85 31.54
N SER A 87 13.16 -3.63 32.23
CA SER A 87 13.23 -5.06 32.32
C SER A 87 12.27 -5.71 31.31
N GLU A 88 12.90 -6.32 30.31
CA GLU A 88 12.35 -7.34 29.42
C GLU A 88 11.08 -6.99 28.65
N ARG A 89 11.27 -6.28 27.52
CA ARG A 89 10.41 -6.50 26.35
C ARG A 89 10.41 -8.01 26.06
N PRO A 90 9.27 -8.72 26.11
CA PRO A 90 9.23 -10.09 25.63
C PRO A 90 9.70 -10.10 24.17
N ASP A 91 10.62 -11.00 23.95
CA ASP A 91 11.47 -11.20 22.79
C ASP A 91 10.86 -10.76 21.44
N ALA A 92 11.62 -9.95 20.71
CA ALA A 92 11.29 -9.44 19.37
C ALA A 92 11.22 -10.54 18.27
N GLY A 93 11.28 -11.82 18.67
CA GLY A 93 11.21 -13.00 17.81
C GLY A 93 9.88 -13.76 17.82
N ALA A 94 9.00 -13.56 18.81
CA ALA A 94 7.75 -14.32 18.91
C ALA A 94 6.64 -13.71 18.04
N GLY A 95 6.55 -14.14 16.77
CA GLY A 95 5.39 -13.86 15.91
C GLY A 95 5.63 -12.91 14.74
N ARG A 96 6.81 -12.97 14.10
CA ARG A 96 6.92 -12.45 12.72
C ARG A 96 6.07 -13.32 11.80
N PHE A 97 4.80 -12.95 11.65
CA PHE A 97 4.06 -13.40 10.48
C PHE A 97 4.76 -12.86 9.23
N PRO A 98 5.01 -13.69 8.20
CA PRO A 98 5.51 -13.18 6.95
C PRO A 98 4.54 -12.10 6.43
N PRO A 99 5.05 -11.00 5.85
CA PRO A 99 4.19 -9.98 5.30
C PRO A 99 3.28 -10.61 4.23
N PRO A 100 1.97 -10.31 4.24
CA PRO A 100 1.02 -10.89 3.31
C PRO A 100 1.38 -10.51 1.86
N ALA A 101 1.31 -11.49 0.95
CA ALA A 101 1.68 -11.27 -0.45
C ALA A 101 0.61 -10.51 -1.25
N THR A 102 -0.65 -10.55 -0.81
CA THR A 102 -1.80 -9.93 -1.50
C THR A 102 -2.65 -9.11 -0.53
N LEU A 103 -3.39 -8.14 -1.07
CA LEU A 103 -4.31 -7.31 -0.29
C LEU A 103 -5.39 -8.17 0.41
N GLU A 104 -5.88 -9.21 -0.26
CA GLU A 104 -6.85 -10.13 0.33
C GLU A 104 -6.25 -10.95 1.47
N ALA A 105 -5.01 -11.45 1.31
CA ALA A 105 -4.31 -12.13 2.39
C ALA A 105 -4.09 -11.21 3.59
N ALA A 106 -3.75 -9.93 3.35
CA ALA A 106 -3.60 -8.93 4.40
C ALA A 106 -4.92 -8.69 5.14
N ARG A 107 -6.03 -8.57 4.41
CA ARG A 107 -7.36 -8.43 5.01
C ARG A 107 -7.73 -9.64 5.87
N ARG A 108 -7.57 -10.86 5.34
CA ARG A 108 -7.83 -12.10 6.10
C ARG A 108 -6.98 -12.19 7.36
N GLN A 109 -5.71 -11.76 7.29
CA GLN A 109 -4.83 -11.73 8.44
C GLN A 109 -5.32 -10.74 9.53
N VAL A 110 -5.80 -9.55 9.14
CA VAL A 110 -6.43 -8.59 10.06
C VAL A 110 -7.65 -9.21 10.73
N GLU A 111 -8.52 -9.88 9.98
CA GLU A 111 -9.73 -10.52 10.50
C GLU A 111 -9.39 -11.63 11.51
N VAL A 112 -8.41 -12.48 11.19
CA VAL A 112 -7.94 -13.55 12.10
C VAL A 112 -7.38 -12.96 13.40
N LEU A 113 -6.50 -11.97 13.30
CA LEU A 113 -5.85 -11.35 14.46
C LEU A 113 -6.83 -10.52 15.29
N SER A 114 -7.81 -9.88 14.66
CA SER A 114 -8.91 -9.22 15.36
C SER A 114 -9.71 -10.23 16.19
N GLY A 115 -10.08 -11.38 15.60
CA GLY A 115 -10.76 -12.44 16.33
C GLY A 115 -9.92 -13.03 17.47
N GLN A 116 -8.60 -13.14 17.30
CA GLN A 116 -7.69 -13.55 18.39
C GLN A 116 -7.65 -12.52 19.51
N TYR A 117 -7.48 -11.25 19.17
CA TYR A 117 -7.48 -10.14 20.12
C TYR A 117 -8.76 -10.10 20.95
N GLU A 118 -9.94 -10.14 20.32
CA GLU A 118 -11.23 -10.14 21.02
C GLU A 118 -11.42 -11.35 21.96
N ARG A 119 -10.90 -12.53 21.58
CA ARG A 119 -10.96 -13.72 22.46
C ARG A 119 -10.09 -13.57 23.70
N VAL A 120 -8.90 -12.98 23.55
CA VAL A 120 -7.88 -12.82 24.61
C VAL A 120 -8.26 -11.67 25.54
N ARG A 121 -8.87 -10.60 25.01
CA ARG A 121 -9.26 -9.37 25.71
C ARG A 121 -9.98 -9.57 27.06
N HIS A 122 -10.81 -10.61 27.17
CA HIS A 122 -11.63 -10.85 28.36
C HIS A 122 -11.15 -12.02 29.24
N ARG A 123 -10.11 -12.75 28.82
CA ARG A 123 -9.76 -14.05 29.39
C ARG A 123 -8.28 -14.18 29.79
N ALA A 124 -7.44 -13.28 29.32
CA ALA A 124 -5.99 -13.41 29.40
C ALA A 124 -5.35 -12.32 30.28
N SER A 125 -4.06 -12.48 30.55
CA SER A 125 -3.27 -11.49 31.29
C SER A 125 -3.12 -10.17 30.49
N PRO A 126 -2.87 -9.02 31.16
CA PRO A 126 -2.65 -7.74 30.48
C PRO A 126 -1.55 -7.78 29.41
N ASP A 127 -0.49 -8.57 29.64
CA ASP A 127 0.62 -8.71 28.69
C ASP A 127 0.23 -9.50 27.44
N GLU A 128 -0.57 -10.56 27.59
CA GLU A 128 -1.13 -11.31 26.45
C GLU A 128 -2.09 -10.45 25.62
N VAL A 129 -2.91 -9.64 26.29
CA VAL A 129 -3.80 -8.66 25.62
C VAL A 129 -2.97 -7.63 24.84
N ALA A 130 -1.92 -7.08 25.45
CA ALA A 130 -1.03 -6.12 24.81
C ALA A 130 -0.30 -6.73 23.59
N LEU A 131 0.18 -7.96 23.71
CA LEU A 131 0.82 -8.68 22.60
C LEU A 131 -0.16 -8.91 21.44
N ALA A 132 -1.36 -9.45 21.72
CA ALA A 132 -2.39 -9.71 20.72
C ALA A 132 -2.82 -8.42 19.99
N ARG A 133 -3.02 -7.33 20.75
CA ARG A 133 -3.32 -6.01 20.19
C ARG A 133 -2.19 -5.49 19.30
N SER A 134 -0.93 -5.67 19.71
CA SER A 134 0.22 -5.21 18.92
C SER A 134 0.36 -5.96 17.58
N LEU A 135 0.00 -7.25 17.54
CA LEU A 135 0.00 -8.07 16.33
C LEU A 135 -1.12 -7.64 15.39
N TRP A 136 -2.33 -7.46 15.93
CA TRP A 136 -3.48 -6.95 15.17
C TRP A 136 -3.22 -5.54 14.62
N ALA A 137 -2.70 -4.62 15.43
CA ALA A 137 -2.33 -3.27 15.02
C ALA A 137 -1.32 -3.27 13.85
N ARG A 138 -0.29 -4.11 13.93
CA ARG A 138 0.71 -4.27 12.85
C ARG A 138 0.09 -4.80 11.56
N ALA A 139 -0.79 -5.80 11.67
CA ALA A 139 -1.49 -6.34 10.50
C ALA A 139 -2.42 -5.29 9.87
N LEU A 140 -3.13 -4.50 10.70
CA LEU A 140 -4.03 -3.45 10.23
C LEU A 140 -3.27 -2.35 9.48
N ALA A 141 -2.13 -1.90 10.02
CA ALA A 141 -1.25 -0.95 9.34
C ALA A 141 -0.67 -1.50 8.03
N SER A 142 -0.31 -2.78 8.01
CA SER A 142 0.16 -3.46 6.79
C SER A 142 -0.92 -3.49 5.71
N TRP A 143 -2.14 -3.92 6.07
CA TRP A 143 -3.29 -3.91 5.17
C TRP A 143 -3.60 -2.52 4.61
N ALA A 144 -3.60 -1.48 5.46
CA ALA A 144 -3.87 -0.12 5.03
C ALA A 144 -2.85 0.38 3.99
N ARG A 145 -1.55 0.10 4.20
CA ARG A 145 -0.50 0.44 3.22
C ARG A 145 -0.68 -0.31 1.91
N MET A 146 -1.03 -1.59 1.96
CA MET A 146 -1.29 -2.37 0.75
C MET A 146 -2.52 -1.86 0.00
N LEU A 147 -3.57 -1.44 0.71
CA LEU A 147 -4.76 -0.85 0.10
C LEU A 147 -4.43 0.46 -0.60
N ILE A 148 -3.64 1.32 0.05
CA ILE A 148 -3.15 2.57 -0.55
C ILE A 148 -2.35 2.29 -1.83
N ALA A 149 -1.40 1.35 -1.78
CA ALA A 149 -0.59 0.99 -2.95
C ALA A 149 -1.43 0.37 -4.09
N ALA A 150 -2.46 -0.42 -3.77
CA ALA A 150 -3.36 -1.00 -4.77
C ALA A 150 -4.19 0.08 -5.47
N GLU A 151 -4.73 1.05 -4.70
CA GLU A 151 -5.46 2.20 -5.24
C GLU A 151 -4.56 3.10 -6.09
N GLU A 152 -3.32 3.33 -5.66
CA GLU A 152 -2.30 4.04 -6.46
C GLU A 152 -2.03 3.38 -7.80
N ALA A 153 -1.90 2.05 -7.82
CA ALA A 153 -1.70 1.29 -9.05
C ALA A 153 -2.93 1.35 -9.95
N ALA A 154 -4.13 1.23 -9.39
CA ALA A 154 -5.39 1.31 -10.14
C ALA A 154 -5.58 2.69 -10.79
N ASP A 155 -5.28 3.76 -10.06
CA ASP A 155 -5.28 5.12 -10.59
C ASP A 155 -4.23 5.29 -11.70
N GLY A 156 -3.03 4.74 -11.53
CA GLY A 156 -2.01 4.73 -12.57
C GLY A 156 -2.53 4.10 -13.87
N VAL A 157 -3.14 2.91 -13.79
CA VAL A 157 -3.74 2.24 -14.96
C VAL A 157 -4.86 3.06 -15.59
N ARG A 158 -5.69 3.72 -14.78
CA ARG A 158 -6.76 4.61 -15.26
C ARG A 158 -6.18 5.79 -16.06
N LEU A 159 -5.16 6.45 -15.53
CA LEU A 159 -4.50 7.58 -16.19
C LEU A 159 -3.77 7.15 -17.48
N ASP A 160 -3.10 6.00 -17.46
CA ASP A 160 -2.42 5.44 -18.64
C ASP A 160 -3.43 5.15 -19.77
N ARG A 161 -4.64 4.67 -19.46
CA ARG A 161 -5.72 4.48 -20.45
C ARG A 161 -6.23 5.78 -21.04
N LEU A 162 -6.35 6.83 -20.23
CA LEU A 162 -6.77 8.15 -20.71
C LEU A 162 -5.72 8.72 -21.66
N GLU A 163 -4.43 8.67 -21.30
CA GLU A 163 -3.34 9.13 -22.19
C GLU A 163 -3.34 8.36 -23.52
N ALA A 164 -3.57 7.05 -23.50
CA ALA A 164 -3.66 6.23 -24.71
C ALA A 164 -4.87 6.61 -25.60
N GLY A 165 -6.05 6.80 -25.01
CA GLY A 165 -7.24 7.25 -25.75
C GLY A 165 -7.06 8.63 -26.37
N ASP A 166 -6.43 9.54 -25.63
CA ASP A 166 -6.07 10.88 -26.05
C ASP A 166 -5.10 10.91 -27.23
N GLN A 167 -4.10 10.02 -27.23
CA GLN A 167 -3.14 9.86 -28.33
C GLN A 167 -3.81 9.30 -29.58
N VAL A 168 -4.71 8.32 -29.45
CA VAL A 168 -5.50 7.79 -30.58
C VAL A 168 -6.40 8.88 -31.16
N GLY A 169 -7.06 9.67 -30.31
CA GLY A 169 -7.88 10.80 -30.74
C GLY A 169 -7.10 11.85 -31.54
N ALA A 170 -5.89 12.23 -31.10
CA ALA A 170 -5.04 13.16 -31.84
C ALA A 170 -4.50 12.56 -33.15
N ALA A 171 -4.09 11.29 -33.14
CA ALA A 171 -3.62 10.60 -34.35
C ALA A 171 -4.71 10.53 -35.43
N LEU A 172 -5.99 10.41 -35.02
CA LEU A 172 -7.14 10.43 -35.93
C LEU A 172 -7.57 11.84 -36.35
N SER A 173 -7.27 12.87 -35.55
CA SER A 173 -7.68 14.26 -35.80
C SER A 173 -6.66 15.06 -36.63
N GLY A 174 -5.41 14.57 -36.75
CA GLY A 174 -4.34 15.26 -37.48
C GLY A 174 -3.86 16.56 -36.83
N GLU A 175 -4.41 16.94 -35.67
CA GLU A 175 -3.98 18.10 -34.89
C GLU A 175 -2.93 17.67 -33.86
N ASP A 176 -1.71 18.18 -34.02
CA ASP A 176 -0.71 18.24 -32.96
C ASP A 176 -0.84 19.60 -32.25
N PRO A 177 -1.54 19.69 -31.10
CA PRO A 177 -1.61 20.94 -30.37
C PRO A 177 -0.26 21.21 -29.67
N PRO A 178 0.35 22.40 -29.84
CA PRO A 178 1.73 22.70 -29.43
C PRO A 178 1.97 22.75 -27.90
N GLY A 179 1.00 22.38 -27.06
CA GLY A 179 1.13 22.34 -25.59
C GLY A 179 1.05 20.93 -24.97
N ARG A 180 0.87 19.88 -25.76
CA ARG A 180 0.62 18.51 -25.24
C ARG A 180 1.89 17.79 -24.82
N THR A 181 3.01 18.03 -25.50
CA THR A 181 4.33 17.44 -25.23
C THR A 181 4.91 17.90 -23.89
N GLU A 182 4.79 19.19 -23.53
CA GLU A 182 5.27 19.69 -22.23
C GLU A 182 4.40 19.22 -21.05
N ARG A 183 3.07 19.17 -21.21
CA ARG A 183 2.17 18.60 -20.19
C ARG A 183 2.43 17.12 -19.98
N SER A 184 2.61 16.36 -21.06
CA SER A 184 2.98 14.94 -21.03
C SER A 184 4.32 14.70 -20.35
N ALA A 185 5.34 15.54 -20.63
CA ALA A 185 6.64 15.42 -19.97
C ALA A 185 6.57 15.66 -18.45
N ARG A 186 5.89 16.72 -18.01
CA ARG A 186 5.70 16.99 -16.57
C ARG A 186 4.83 15.95 -15.88
N GLN A 187 3.81 15.41 -16.56
CA GLN A 187 3.02 14.30 -16.02
C GLN A 187 3.84 13.03 -15.88
N ARG A 188 4.65 12.68 -16.88
CA ARG A 188 5.54 11.52 -16.81
C ARG A 188 6.55 11.67 -15.69
N GLU A 189 7.10 12.86 -15.49
CA GLU A 189 8.02 13.15 -14.39
C GLU A 189 7.35 12.95 -13.02
N VAL A 190 6.13 13.46 -12.83
CA VAL A 190 5.37 13.29 -11.58
C VAL A 190 4.98 11.82 -11.35
N VAL A 191 4.54 11.11 -12.38
CA VAL A 191 4.19 9.68 -12.30
C VAL A 191 5.43 8.83 -12.01
N THR A 192 6.57 9.15 -12.63
CA THR A 192 7.84 8.43 -12.43
C THR A 192 8.35 8.67 -11.01
N ALA A 193 8.39 9.92 -10.55
CA ALA A 193 8.77 10.26 -9.17
C ALA A 193 7.83 9.61 -8.14
N SER A 194 6.52 9.51 -8.44
CA SER A 194 5.57 8.81 -7.57
C SER A 194 5.82 7.30 -7.55
N ARG A 195 6.10 6.67 -8.69
CA ARG A 195 6.45 5.23 -8.79
C ARG A 195 7.75 4.93 -8.05
N GLU A 196 8.75 5.80 -8.16
CA GLU A 196 10.02 5.66 -7.45
C GLU A 196 9.85 5.79 -5.93
N ARG A 197 9.07 6.77 -5.45
CA ARG A 197 8.73 6.88 -4.02
C ARG A 197 7.97 5.67 -3.51
N ALA A 198 7.01 5.16 -4.28
CA ALA A 198 6.24 3.99 -3.90
C ALA A 198 7.11 2.71 -3.86
N ARG A 199 8.06 2.57 -4.80
CA ARG A 199 9.06 1.49 -4.79
C ARG A 199 10.01 1.61 -3.60
N ALA A 200 10.54 2.80 -3.34
CA ALA A 200 11.41 3.05 -2.20
C ALA A 200 10.69 2.78 -0.86
N ALA A 201 9.44 3.20 -0.72
CA ALA A 201 8.62 2.92 0.46
C ALA A 201 8.34 1.42 0.63
N ASN A 202 8.07 0.69 -0.46
CA ASN A 202 7.91 -0.77 -0.41
C ASN A 202 9.20 -1.51 -0.04
N LEU A 203 10.34 -1.05 -0.55
CA LEU A 203 11.66 -1.62 -0.22
C LEU A 203 12.02 -1.35 1.25
N ALA A 204 11.81 -0.13 1.73
CA ALA A 204 12.00 0.23 3.13
C ALA A 204 11.06 -0.58 4.07
N ALA A 205 9.80 -0.78 3.66
CA ALA A 205 8.85 -1.61 4.41
C ALA A 205 9.25 -3.11 4.44
N ARG A 206 10.07 -3.56 3.49
CA ARG A 206 10.65 -4.92 3.43
C ARG A 206 12.03 -5.01 4.08
N GLY A 207 12.56 -3.91 4.60
CA GLY A 207 13.86 -3.85 5.28
C GLY A 207 15.08 -3.69 4.37
N TYR A 208 14.89 -3.39 3.09
CA TYR A 208 15.99 -3.11 2.16
C TYR A 208 16.44 -1.65 2.26
N LEU A 209 17.76 -1.44 2.30
CA LEU A 209 18.35 -0.10 2.32
C LEU A 209 18.58 0.44 0.89
N PRO A 210 18.61 1.77 0.70
CA PRO A 210 18.96 2.36 -0.59
C PRO A 210 20.38 1.93 -1.00
N GLY A 211 20.50 1.15 -2.08
CA GLY A 211 21.79 0.70 -2.63
C GLY A 211 22.11 -0.79 -2.50
N GLU A 212 21.24 -1.60 -1.88
CA GLU A 212 21.37 -3.06 -1.93
C GLU A 212 20.89 -3.63 -3.27
N ASP A 213 21.53 -4.68 -3.77
CA ASP A 213 21.14 -5.37 -5.01
C ASP A 213 19.71 -5.91 -4.89
N ILE A 214 18.78 -5.20 -5.53
CA ILE A 214 17.36 -5.57 -5.59
C ILE A 214 17.22 -6.74 -6.58
N PRO A 215 16.68 -7.90 -6.17
CA PRO A 215 16.44 -8.99 -7.12
C PRO A 215 15.47 -8.52 -8.22
N PRO A 216 15.73 -8.82 -9.50
CA PRO A 216 14.90 -8.37 -10.59
C PRO A 216 13.46 -8.83 -10.38
N ALA A 217 12.50 -7.92 -10.62
CA ALA A 217 11.09 -8.22 -10.53
C ALA A 217 10.76 -9.42 -11.43
N ALA A 218 10.38 -10.54 -10.82
CA ALA A 218 9.88 -11.69 -11.55
C ALA A 218 8.55 -11.32 -12.21
N GLY A 219 8.61 -10.99 -13.51
CA GLY A 219 7.45 -10.80 -14.37
C GLY A 219 7.52 -9.50 -15.17
N GLY A 220 7.88 -9.62 -16.46
CA GLY A 220 7.74 -8.50 -17.39
C GLY A 220 8.69 -8.46 -18.58
N ALA A 221 9.34 -9.55 -19.00
CA ALA A 221 10.06 -9.58 -20.27
C ALA A 221 9.10 -9.99 -21.41
N GLY A 222 8.21 -9.08 -21.79
CA GLY A 222 7.43 -9.14 -23.02
C GLY A 222 8.02 -8.21 -24.07
N GLY A 223 9.31 -8.36 -24.37
CA GLY A 223 10.00 -7.56 -25.39
C GLY A 223 9.82 -8.17 -26.77
N ARG A 224 8.87 -7.62 -27.54
CA ARG A 224 8.79 -7.82 -29.00
C ARG A 224 9.80 -6.88 -29.64
N GLY A 225 10.80 -7.42 -30.34
CA GLY A 225 11.78 -6.62 -31.09
C GLY A 225 12.88 -7.50 -31.71
N SER A 226 12.64 -7.96 -32.94
CA SER A 226 13.69 -8.47 -33.83
C SER A 226 14.77 -7.42 -34.08
N PRO A 227 15.99 -7.86 -34.40
CA PRO A 227 16.50 -7.49 -35.72
C PRO A 227 17.01 -8.71 -36.50
N ALA A 228 16.90 -8.59 -37.81
CA ALA A 228 17.41 -9.52 -38.80
C ALA A 228 18.93 -9.39 -38.92
N THR A 229 19.66 -10.51 -38.83
CA THR A 229 20.89 -10.72 -39.61
C THR A 229 21.29 -12.21 -39.66
N GLU A 230 21.51 -12.67 -40.89
CA GLU A 230 22.46 -13.72 -41.30
C GLU A 230 22.32 -15.15 -40.76
N ALA A 231 21.75 -16.00 -41.62
CA ALA A 231 21.99 -17.44 -41.64
C ALA A 231 23.41 -17.74 -42.13
N PRO A 232 24.20 -18.58 -41.44
CA PRO A 232 25.33 -19.24 -42.05
C PRO A 232 24.90 -20.60 -42.61
N ALA A 233 25.11 -20.74 -43.92
CA ALA A 233 25.01 -21.97 -44.67
C ALA A 233 25.82 -23.10 -44.03
N ARG A 234 25.24 -24.30 -43.91
CA ARG A 234 26.00 -25.55 -43.79
C ARG A 234 25.58 -26.50 -44.89
N ARG A 235 26.42 -26.54 -45.93
CA ARG A 235 26.49 -27.60 -46.93
C ARG A 235 27.53 -28.63 -46.49
N ILE A 236 27.10 -29.89 -46.52
CA ILE A 236 27.84 -31.10 -46.88
C ILE A 236 28.87 -31.64 -45.88
N ALA A 237 28.57 -32.84 -45.35
CA ALA A 237 29.43 -34.01 -45.54
C ALA A 237 28.57 -35.29 -45.51
N ALA A 238 28.52 -35.95 -46.66
CA ALA A 238 27.98 -37.29 -46.84
C ALA A 238 28.98 -38.34 -46.38
N GLY A 239 28.50 -39.50 -45.93
CA GLY A 239 29.31 -40.72 -45.82
C GLY A 239 28.62 -41.81 -44.98
N PRO A 240 28.70 -43.10 -45.35
CA PRO A 240 27.49 -43.91 -45.47
C PRO A 240 27.44 -45.19 -44.61
N SER A 241 26.21 -45.67 -44.43
CA SER A 241 25.71 -47.06 -44.54
C SER A 241 26.62 -48.24 -44.17
N ARG A 242 26.15 -49.05 -43.21
CA ARG A 242 26.14 -50.54 -43.10
C ARG A 242 25.85 -50.88 -41.62
N ARG A 243 25.27 -51.99 -41.20
CA ARG A 243 24.47 -53.11 -41.75
C ARG A 243 24.00 -53.89 -40.52
N ALA A 244 22.88 -54.60 -40.68
CA ALA A 244 22.29 -55.64 -39.84
C ALA A 244 23.19 -56.38 -38.82
N GLY A 245 22.55 -56.70 -37.70
CA GLY A 245 22.82 -57.78 -36.75
C GLY A 245 21.57 -57.97 -35.90
#